data_AF-A0A3E1EEU0-F1
#
_entry.id   AF-A0A3E1EEU0-F1
#
_cell.length_a   1.000
_cell.length_b   1.000
_cell.length_c   1.000
_cell.angle_alpha   90.00
_cell.angle_beta   90.00
_cell.angle_gamma   90.00
#
_symmetry.space_group_name_H-M   'P 1'
#
loop_
_entity.id
_entity.type
_entity.pdbx_description
1 polymer ?
#
loop_
_entity_poly.entity_id
_entity_poly.type
_entity_poly.pdbx_seq_one_letter_code
_entity_poly.pdbx_strand_id
1 'polypeptide(L)'
;MHPDNLAIVQEVNRSGSWFAARKIVPVWARLVVTPETVVSREGELQAKPGDWVCRGVAGEYWVQAESTLRAKYGETGQVSRDGQGLEWAEFSPLPESSGVMAAQVGHEFVVHSGWGVLSGKPGDYLLKKLSERDIEFPADVWVVDQALFQSTYQAMPGL
;
A
#
# COMPACT_ATOMS: atom_id res chain seq x y z
N MET A 1 -1.73 -19.03 -7.49
CA MET A 1 -1.05 -17.79 -7.93
C MET A 1 -1.24 -17.64 -9.43
N HIS A 2 -1.49 -16.42 -9.92
CA HIS A 2 -1.60 -16.13 -11.36
C HIS A 2 -0.24 -16.36 -12.08
N PRO A 3 -0.20 -16.82 -13.35
CA PRO A 3 1.06 -17.02 -14.08
C PRO A 3 1.98 -15.80 -14.11
N ASP A 4 1.43 -14.60 -14.30
CA ASP A 4 2.22 -13.35 -14.29
C ASP A 4 2.89 -13.11 -12.93
N ASN A 5 2.14 -13.28 -11.83
CA ASN A 5 2.69 -13.16 -10.47
C ASN A 5 3.80 -14.19 -10.22
N LEU A 6 3.60 -15.42 -10.70
CA LEU A 6 4.60 -16.47 -10.55
C LEU A 6 5.90 -16.09 -11.27
N ALA A 7 5.82 -15.60 -12.51
CA ALA A 7 6.98 -15.23 -13.30
C ALA A 7 7.80 -14.12 -12.63
N ILE A 8 7.14 -13.03 -12.20
CA ILE A 8 7.86 -11.90 -11.58
C ILE A 8 8.40 -12.25 -10.19
N VAL A 9 7.65 -13.03 -9.39
CA VAL A 9 8.15 -13.49 -8.08
C VAL A 9 9.38 -14.39 -8.25
N GLN A 10 9.37 -15.32 -9.20
CA GLN A 10 10.52 -16.18 -9.48
C GLN A 10 11.74 -15.41 -9.98
N GLU A 11 11.53 -14.37 -10.80
CA GLU A 11 12.59 -13.47 -11.21
C GLU A 11 13.24 -12.75 -10.02
N VAL A 12 12.41 -12.12 -9.18
CA VAL A 12 12.89 -11.41 -7.99
C VAL A 12 13.57 -12.37 -7.00
N ASN A 13 13.01 -13.57 -6.80
CA ASN A 13 13.62 -14.60 -5.96
C ASN A 13 15.01 -15.01 -6.49
N ARG A 14 15.16 -15.23 -7.79
CA ARG A 14 16.45 -15.62 -8.41
C ARG A 14 17.52 -14.53 -8.30
N SER A 15 17.11 -13.26 -8.38
CA SER A 15 18.04 -12.14 -8.24
C SER A 15 18.45 -11.86 -6.78
N GLY A 16 17.69 -12.38 -5.80
CA GLY A 16 17.92 -12.10 -4.38
C GLY A 16 17.66 -10.63 -4.03
N SER A 17 16.85 -9.91 -4.81
CA SER A 17 16.69 -8.45 -4.69
C SER A 17 15.69 -8.00 -3.61
N TRP A 18 15.08 -8.95 -2.89
CA TRP A 18 14.17 -8.65 -1.79
C TRP A 18 14.91 -7.96 -0.64
N PHE A 19 14.37 -6.85 -0.15
CA PHE A 19 14.81 -6.21 1.09
C PHE A 19 13.62 -5.81 1.95
N ALA A 20 13.82 -5.76 3.25
CA ALA A 20 12.79 -5.35 4.18
C ALA A 20 12.64 -3.82 4.20
N ALA A 21 11.41 -3.33 4.19
CA ALA A 21 11.08 -1.91 4.30
C ALA A 21 9.84 -1.69 5.17
N ARG A 22 9.66 -0.47 5.66
CA ARG A 22 8.46 -0.05 6.40
C ARG A 22 7.99 1.31 5.96
N LYS A 23 6.69 1.56 6.09
CA LYS A 23 6.11 2.88 5.83
C LYS A 23 6.45 3.82 6.98
N ILE A 24 6.87 5.05 6.67
CA ILE A 24 7.33 6.05 7.65
C ILE A 24 6.51 7.34 7.64
N VAL A 25 5.61 7.49 6.67
CA VAL A 25 4.82 8.71 6.48
C VAL A 25 3.37 8.47 6.91
N PRO A 26 2.73 9.43 7.59
CA PRO A 26 1.33 9.34 7.97
C PRO A 26 0.39 9.31 6.77
N VAL A 27 -0.85 8.91 7.04
CA VAL A 27 -1.98 9.01 6.12
C VAL A 27 -3.07 9.84 6.78
N TRP A 28 -3.88 10.49 5.97
CA TRP A 28 -5.11 11.12 6.42
C TRP A 28 -6.26 10.17 6.17
N ALA A 29 -7.18 10.00 7.11
CA ALA A 29 -8.35 9.16 6.90
C ALA A 29 -9.61 9.79 7.46
N ARG A 30 -10.74 9.49 6.83
CA ARG A 30 -12.06 9.88 7.33
C ARG A 30 -13.04 8.72 7.24
N LEU A 31 -13.96 8.69 8.20
CA LEU A 31 -15.07 7.76 8.20
C LEU A 31 -16.08 8.15 7.11
N VAL A 32 -16.53 7.15 6.36
CA VAL A 32 -17.64 7.30 5.41
C VAL A 32 -18.93 7.17 6.20
N VAL A 33 -19.75 8.22 6.15
CA VAL A 33 -21.09 8.24 6.80
C VAL A 33 -22.23 8.18 5.77
N THR A 34 -21.94 8.48 4.51
CA THR A 34 -22.88 8.40 3.39
C THR A 34 -22.14 7.74 2.22
N PRO A 35 -22.77 6.80 1.48
CA PRO A 35 -22.11 6.15 0.35
C PRO A 35 -21.55 7.17 -0.64
N GLU A 36 -20.38 6.90 -1.19
CA GLU A 36 -19.71 7.78 -2.13
C GLU A 36 -18.76 7.03 -3.07
N THR A 37 -18.48 7.64 -4.21
CA THR A 37 -17.45 7.17 -5.14
C THR A 37 -16.13 7.87 -4.83
N VAL A 38 -15.08 7.09 -4.63
CA VAL A 38 -13.70 7.56 -4.43
C VAL A 38 -12.89 7.25 -5.68
N VAL A 39 -12.21 8.25 -6.24
CA VAL A 39 -11.30 8.04 -7.38
C VAL A 39 -9.92 7.65 -6.85
N SER A 40 -9.56 6.38 -6.96
CA SER A 40 -8.21 5.86 -6.66
C SER A 40 -7.30 5.93 -7.90
N ARG A 41 -6.06 5.46 -7.76
CA ARG A 41 -5.14 5.32 -8.90
C ARG A 41 -5.55 4.21 -9.86
N GLU A 42 -6.26 3.21 -9.36
CA GLU A 42 -6.70 2.02 -10.08
C GLU A 42 -8.10 2.20 -10.70
N GLY A 43 -8.81 3.26 -10.33
CA GLY A 43 -10.13 3.60 -10.86
C GLY A 43 -11.11 4.06 -9.79
N GLU A 44 -12.39 3.98 -10.10
CA GLU A 44 -13.45 4.34 -9.15
C GLU A 44 -13.71 3.21 -8.15
N LEU A 45 -13.69 3.56 -6.86
CA LEU A 45 -14.03 2.68 -5.75
C LEU A 45 -15.34 3.14 -5.12
N GLN A 46 -16.21 2.19 -4.79
CA GLN A 46 -17.44 2.47 -4.04
C GLN A 46 -17.16 2.32 -2.54
N ALA A 47 -17.33 3.41 -1.79
CA ALA A 47 -17.20 3.43 -0.34
C ALA A 47 -18.58 3.45 0.30
N LYS A 48 -18.81 2.59 1.29
CA LYS A 48 -20.08 2.50 2.03
C LYS A 48 -19.94 3.04 3.45
N PRO A 49 -21.05 3.39 4.13
CA PRO A 49 -21.01 3.78 5.52
C PRO A 49 -20.28 2.76 6.41
N GLY A 50 -19.36 3.25 7.23
CA GLY A 50 -18.47 2.42 8.06
C GLY A 50 -17.11 2.14 7.44
N ASP A 51 -16.94 2.31 6.13
CA ASP A 51 -15.61 2.28 5.51
C ASP A 51 -14.82 3.55 5.86
N TRP A 52 -13.51 3.50 5.64
CA TRP A 52 -12.62 4.64 5.77
C TRP A 52 -12.02 4.99 4.42
N VAL A 53 -12.18 6.24 4.02
CA VAL A 53 -11.43 6.80 2.90
C VAL A 53 -10.10 7.31 3.45
N CYS A 54 -9.02 6.83 2.86
CA CYS A 54 -7.68 7.24 3.20
C CYS A 54 -7.09 8.07 2.07
N ARG A 55 -6.24 9.02 2.43
CA ARG A 55 -5.49 9.89 1.54
C ARG A 55 -4.02 9.84 1.94
N GLY A 56 -3.18 9.44 1.00
CA GLY A 56 -1.74 9.45 1.18
C GLY A 56 -1.11 10.78 0.80
N VAL A 57 0.21 10.87 0.95
CA VAL A 57 0.95 12.12 0.76
C VAL A 57 1.12 12.52 -0.69
N ALA A 58 0.95 11.59 -1.64
CA ALA A 58 0.94 11.90 -3.07
C ALA A 58 -0.48 12.24 -3.58
N GLY A 59 -1.44 12.45 -2.67
CA GLY A 59 -2.83 12.74 -3.01
C GLY A 59 -3.60 11.52 -3.52
N GLU A 60 -3.05 10.32 -3.36
CA GLU A 60 -3.72 9.08 -3.71
C GLU A 60 -4.78 8.71 -2.68
N TYR A 61 -5.92 8.23 -3.16
CA TYR A 61 -7.04 7.81 -2.32
C TYR A 61 -7.26 6.31 -2.41
N TRP A 62 -7.66 5.70 -1.30
CA TRP A 62 -8.12 4.31 -1.25
C TRP A 62 -9.16 4.11 -0.15
N VAL A 63 -9.93 3.03 -0.25
CA VAL A 63 -10.97 2.66 0.72
C VAL A 63 -10.50 1.43 1.50
N GLN A 64 -10.70 1.41 2.80
CA GLN A 64 -10.45 0.23 3.63
C GLN A 64 -11.37 0.14 4.84
N ALA A 65 -11.48 -1.06 5.41
CA ALA A 65 -12.15 -1.26 6.69
C ALA A 65 -11.38 -0.62 7.84
N GLU A 66 -12.09 -0.19 8.88
CA GLU A 66 -11.49 0.38 10.09
C GLU A 66 -10.46 -0.55 10.73
N SER A 67 -10.76 -1.85 10.80
CA SER A 67 -9.85 -2.85 11.37
C SER A 67 -8.52 -2.91 10.63
N THR A 68 -8.54 -2.81 9.30
CA THR A 68 -7.32 -2.77 8.46
C THR A 68 -6.53 -1.49 8.68
N LEU A 69 -7.21 -0.34 8.80
CA LEU A 69 -6.57 0.93 9.13
C LEU A 69 -5.88 0.85 10.50
N ARG A 70 -6.60 0.42 11.54
CA ARG A 70 -6.10 0.36 12.92
C ARG A 70 -5.04 -0.72 13.14
N ALA A 71 -5.02 -1.77 12.33
CA ALA A 71 -3.94 -2.76 12.35
C ALA A 71 -2.60 -2.19 11.84
N LYS A 72 -2.64 -1.11 11.05
CA LYS A 72 -1.46 -0.53 10.40
C LYS A 72 -1.07 0.83 10.97
N TYR A 73 -2.03 1.60 11.48
CA TYR A 73 -1.81 2.97 11.89
C TYR A 73 -2.47 3.30 13.24
N GLY A 74 -1.82 4.18 13.99
CA GLY A 74 -2.35 4.82 15.19
C GLY A 74 -2.76 6.25 14.90
N GLU A 75 -3.93 6.65 15.40
CA GLU A 75 -4.41 8.03 15.30
C GLU A 75 -3.51 8.97 16.11
N THR A 76 -3.12 10.11 15.53
CA THR A 76 -2.22 11.08 16.19
C THR A 76 -2.97 12.15 16.99
N GLY A 77 -4.30 12.24 16.81
CA GLY A 77 -5.14 13.30 17.33
C GLY A 77 -5.11 14.59 16.49
N GLN A 78 -4.30 14.65 15.43
CA GLN A 78 -4.34 15.77 14.49
C GLN A 78 -5.53 15.64 13.55
N VAL A 79 -6.21 16.76 13.30
CA VAL A 79 -7.34 16.85 12.39
C VAL A 79 -7.11 18.00 11.42
N SER A 80 -7.40 17.76 10.15
CA SER A 80 -7.43 18.76 9.09
C SER A 80 -8.82 18.80 8.47
N ARG A 81 -9.25 19.97 8.00
CA ARG A 81 -10.41 20.09 7.12
C ARG A 81 -9.96 20.31 5.69
N ASP A 82 -10.66 19.71 4.74
CA ASP A 82 -10.46 20.01 3.32
C ASP A 82 -11.30 21.22 2.88
N GLY A 83 -11.18 21.61 1.61
CA GLY A 83 -11.94 22.71 1.02
C GLY A 83 -13.47 22.49 0.97
N GLN A 84 -13.94 21.28 1.27
CA GLN A 84 -15.35 20.92 1.33
C GLN A 84 -15.85 20.84 2.80
N GLY A 85 -14.97 21.13 3.76
CA GLY A 85 -15.27 21.11 5.18
C GLY A 85 -15.28 19.70 5.80
N LEU A 86 -14.84 18.67 5.07
CA LEU A 86 -14.74 17.31 5.60
C LEU A 86 -13.54 17.20 6.54
N GLU A 87 -13.75 16.56 7.69
CA GLU A 87 -12.71 16.32 8.67
C GLU A 87 -11.91 15.06 8.32
N TRP A 88 -10.60 15.21 8.33
CA TRP A 88 -9.62 14.16 8.10
C TRP A 88 -8.75 14.04 9.34
N ALA A 89 -8.71 12.85 9.94
CA ALA A 89 -7.81 12.55 11.04
C ALA A 89 -6.48 12.02 10.51
N GLU A 90 -5.38 12.40 11.13
CA GLU A 90 -4.05 11.89 10.80
C GLU A 90 -3.77 10.57 11.53
N PHE A 91 -3.23 9.62 10.79
CA PHE A 91 -2.88 8.28 11.24
C PHE A 91 -1.40 8.01 10.92
N SER A 92 -0.59 7.83 11.95
CA SER A 92 0.83 7.48 11.81
C SER A 92 1.03 5.97 11.75
N PRO A 93 1.95 5.45 10.91
CA PRO A 93 2.26 4.02 10.88
C PRO A 93 2.64 3.53 12.28
N LEU A 94 2.05 2.40 12.71
CA LEU A 94 2.45 1.82 13.98
C LEU A 94 3.89 1.30 13.89
N PRO A 95 4.72 1.46 14.93
CA PRO A 95 6.07 0.87 14.96
C PRO A 95 6.04 -0.65 14.74
N GLU A 96 4.98 -1.28 15.26
CA GLU A 96 4.71 -2.72 15.17
C GLU A 96 3.95 -3.12 13.89
N SER A 97 3.58 -2.15 13.04
CA SER A 97 2.91 -2.47 11.78
C SER A 97 3.84 -3.33 10.92
N SER A 98 3.29 -4.43 10.41
CA SER A 98 4.05 -5.36 9.58
C SER A 98 4.63 -4.62 8.39
N GLY A 99 5.96 -4.58 8.31
CA GLY A 99 6.67 -4.05 7.16
C GLY A 99 6.35 -4.84 5.89
N VAL A 100 7.09 -4.55 4.84
CA VAL A 100 6.99 -5.23 3.56
C VAL A 100 8.36 -5.79 3.17
N MET A 101 8.36 -6.84 2.37
CA MET A 101 9.50 -7.09 1.49
C MET A 101 9.26 -6.33 0.20
N ALA A 102 10.26 -5.63 -0.29
CA ALA A 102 10.22 -4.87 -1.52
C ALA A 102 11.36 -5.32 -2.44
N ALA A 103 11.13 -5.25 -3.74
CA ALA A 103 12.15 -5.42 -4.76
C ALA A 103 11.88 -4.47 -5.91
N GLN A 104 12.91 -3.76 -6.37
CA GLN A 104 12.79 -2.87 -7.51
C GLN A 104 12.88 -3.68 -8.81
N VAL A 105 11.93 -3.47 -9.72
CA VAL A 105 11.87 -4.18 -11.00
C VAL A 105 12.34 -3.27 -12.13
N GLY A 106 13.24 -3.77 -12.98
CA GLY A 106 13.90 -2.98 -14.03
C GLY A 106 13.15 -2.88 -15.37
N HIS A 107 11.98 -3.49 -15.50
CA HIS A 107 11.15 -3.51 -16.71
C HIS A 107 9.67 -3.37 -16.37
N GLU A 108 8.80 -3.24 -17.37
CA GLU A 108 7.34 -3.25 -17.17
C GLU A 108 6.86 -4.63 -16.69
N PHE A 109 5.90 -4.67 -15.77
CA PHE A 109 5.37 -5.91 -15.22
C PHE A 109 3.91 -5.76 -14.79
N VAL A 110 3.21 -6.88 -14.64
CA VAL A 110 1.80 -6.93 -14.23
C VAL A 110 1.65 -7.87 -13.04
N VAL A 111 0.82 -7.46 -12.09
CA VAL A 111 0.49 -8.23 -10.89
C VAL A 111 -1.02 -8.31 -10.72
N HIS A 112 -1.50 -9.49 -10.38
CA HIS A 112 -2.90 -9.79 -10.07
C HIS A 112 -3.04 -9.89 -8.56
N SER A 113 -3.60 -8.84 -7.94
CA SER A 113 -3.80 -8.75 -6.49
C SER A 113 -5.26 -9.03 -6.13
N GLY A 114 -5.55 -9.17 -4.83
CA GLY A 114 -6.92 -9.32 -4.33
C GLY A 114 -7.88 -8.15 -4.69
N TRP A 115 -7.33 -7.01 -5.09
CA TRP A 115 -8.06 -5.78 -5.42
C TRP A 115 -8.08 -5.46 -6.92
N GLY A 116 -7.46 -6.29 -7.76
CA GLY A 116 -7.44 -6.12 -9.21
C GLY A 116 -6.04 -6.26 -9.82
N VAL A 117 -5.97 -5.90 -11.10
CA VAL A 117 -4.76 -5.96 -11.91
C VAL A 117 -4.00 -4.65 -11.76
N LEU A 118 -2.72 -4.74 -11.39
CA LEU A 118 -1.80 -3.63 -11.21
C LEU A 118 -0.68 -3.74 -12.23
N SER A 119 -0.31 -2.62 -12.85
CA SER A 119 0.82 -2.55 -13.79
C SER A 119 1.92 -1.69 -13.19
N GLY A 120 3.16 -2.18 -13.25
CA GLY A 120 4.36 -1.45 -12.88
C GLY A 120 5.18 -1.07 -14.11
N LYS A 121 5.87 0.06 -14.02
CA LYS A 121 6.86 0.52 -15.01
C LYS A 121 8.29 0.25 -14.50
N PRO A 122 9.33 0.36 -15.36
CA PRO A 122 10.71 0.24 -14.92
C PRO A 122 11.01 1.18 -13.74
N GLY A 123 11.58 0.62 -12.67
CA GLY A 123 11.91 1.32 -11.44
C GLY A 123 10.87 1.21 -10.34
N ASP A 124 9.65 0.73 -10.63
CA ASP A 124 8.64 0.47 -9.61
C ASP A 124 9.00 -0.75 -8.75
N TYR A 125 8.33 -0.86 -7.60
CA TYR A 125 8.59 -1.90 -6.63
C TYR A 125 7.49 -2.96 -6.63
N LEU A 126 7.90 -4.23 -6.65
CA LEU A 126 7.06 -5.37 -6.27
C LEU A 126 7.13 -5.54 -4.75
N LEU A 127 5.98 -5.64 -4.09
CA LEU A 127 5.89 -5.80 -2.64
C LEU A 127 5.18 -7.11 -2.26
N LYS A 128 5.61 -7.71 -1.13
CA LYS A 128 4.87 -8.73 -0.37
C LYS A 128 4.91 -8.40 1.12
N LYS A 129 4.07 -9.05 1.93
CA LYS A 129 4.08 -8.85 3.39
C LYS A 129 5.42 -9.30 3.96
N LEU A 130 5.96 -8.57 4.94
CA LEU A 130 7.18 -8.97 5.64
C LEU A 130 7.03 -10.32 6.35
N SER A 131 5.83 -10.64 6.86
CA SER A 131 5.53 -11.94 7.46
C SER A 131 5.66 -13.12 6.48
N GLU A 132 5.70 -12.83 5.17
CA GLU A 132 5.87 -13.81 4.10
C GLU A 132 7.30 -13.76 3.51
N ARG A 133 8.28 -13.18 4.23
CA ARG A 133 9.68 -13.07 3.79
C ARG A 133 10.22 -14.41 3.29
N ASP A 134 10.05 -15.44 4.11
CA ASP A 134 10.61 -16.77 3.89
C ASP A 134 9.65 -17.68 3.07
N ILE A 135 8.53 -17.12 2.58
CA ILE A 135 7.61 -17.82 1.69
C ILE A 135 8.03 -17.53 0.24
N GLU A 136 8.37 -18.61 -0.48
CA GLU A 136 8.81 -18.55 -1.88
C GLU A 136 7.72 -17.95 -2.80
N PHE A 137 6.46 -18.33 -2.57
CA PHE A 137 5.30 -17.86 -3.32
C PHE A 137 4.26 -17.27 -2.35
N PRO A 138 4.28 -15.95 -2.12
CA PRO A 138 3.37 -15.30 -1.17
C PRO A 138 1.91 -15.41 -1.60
N ALA A 139 0.98 -15.28 -0.65
CA ALA A 139 -0.45 -15.31 -0.95
C ALA A 139 -0.88 -14.13 -1.84
N ASP A 140 -0.24 -12.97 -1.67
CA ASP A 140 -0.54 -11.75 -2.42
C ASP A 140 0.73 -10.92 -2.67
N VAL A 141 0.71 -10.15 -3.75
CA VAL A 141 1.77 -9.21 -4.16
C VAL A 141 1.11 -7.97 -4.77
N TRP A 142 1.79 -6.83 -4.69
CA TRP A 142 1.29 -5.60 -5.30
C TRP A 142 2.42 -4.69 -5.78
N VAL A 143 2.05 -3.67 -6.55
CA VAL A 143 2.97 -2.70 -7.16
C VAL A 143 2.92 -1.40 -6.38
N VAL A 144 4.08 -0.76 -6.21
CA VAL A 144 4.19 0.62 -5.73
C VAL A 144 5.10 1.42 -6.66
N ASP A 145 4.61 2.57 -7.13
CA ASP A 145 5.38 3.51 -7.95
C ASP A 145 6.70 3.91 -7.27
N GLN A 146 7.77 4.02 -8.05
CA GLN A 146 9.11 4.34 -7.55
C GLN A 146 9.14 5.58 -6.63
N ALA A 147 8.56 6.69 -7.07
CA ALA A 147 8.60 7.96 -6.35
C ALA A 147 7.77 7.89 -5.07
N LEU A 148 6.63 7.19 -5.13
CA LEU A 148 5.81 6.94 -3.95
C LEU A 148 6.55 6.06 -2.93
N PHE A 149 7.21 4.99 -3.39
CA PHE A 149 7.98 4.13 -2.50
C PHE A 149 9.10 4.91 -1.79
N GLN A 150 9.91 5.65 -2.55
CA GLN A 150 11.04 6.40 -2.01
C GLN A 150 10.64 7.53 -1.04
N SER A 151 9.45 8.10 -1.21
CA SER A 151 8.95 9.16 -0.33
C SER A 151 8.22 8.62 0.90
N THR A 152 7.74 7.38 0.89
CA THR A 152 6.88 6.84 1.96
C THR A 152 7.44 5.65 2.71
N TYR A 153 8.46 4.97 2.17
CA TYR A 153 9.09 3.81 2.78
C TYR A 153 10.55 4.06 3.13
N GLN A 154 11.00 3.37 4.18
CA GLN A 154 12.40 3.30 4.57
C GLN A 154 12.84 1.86 4.64
N ALA A 155 14.02 1.57 4.08
CA ALA A 155 14.66 0.26 4.25
C ALA A 155 14.93 -0.02 5.74
N MET A 156 14.73 -1.26 6.15
CA MET A 156 15.03 -1.72 7.51
C MET A 156 16.37 -2.45 7.50
N PRO A 157 17.45 -1.83 8.01
CA PRO A 157 18.75 -2.48 8.06
C PRO A 157 18.75 -3.66 9.04
N GLY A 158 19.40 -4.76 8.66
CA GLY A 158 19.67 -5.89 9.56
C GLY A 158 18.59 -6.96 9.68
N LEU A 159 17.66 -7.06 8.71
CA LEU A 159 16.63 -8.10 8.61
C LEU A 159 16.78 -8.95 7.35
#